data_AF-A0A554MU74-F1
#
_entry.id   AF-A0A554MU74-F1
#
_cell.length_a   1.000
_cell.length_b   1.000
_cell.length_c   1.000
_cell.angle_alpha   90.00
_cell.angle_beta   90.00
_cell.angle_gamma   90.00
#
_symmetry.space_group_name_H-M   'P 1'
#
loop_
_entity.id
_entity.type
_entity.pdbx_description
1 polymer ?
#
loop_
_entity_poly.entity_id
_entity_poly.type
_entity_poly.pdbx_seq_one_letter_code
_entity_poly.pdbx_strand_id
1 'polypeptide(L)'
;MTIRDAINQLDAEFQQTPLGFTVETTLQARLLELLRTEVGETIQVRGGYNAADATGYKRKYLDRIAKPQSISNVQPEVNFGMSGDGNRSLDIAILEPDHKSEYDDLEYLPELEVPKVTVRLIDGSKYFSAASVKHAIELKYIKNVDIAGAKFERNNITEWPHFSADLDKLGDLSNAESRHLIVVSNKNPFQQGEVDRRSTAKAQRRYERVEEECAKRGVKLTEIHPRE
;
A
#
# COMPACT_ATOMS: atom_id res chain seq x y z
N MET A 1 19.77 2.81 -3.55
CA MET A 1 19.50 1.56 -2.80
C MET A 1 18.21 0.97 -3.39
N THR A 2 17.80 -0.24 -3.03
CA THR A 2 16.64 -0.98 -3.57
C THR A 2 15.42 -0.86 -2.65
N ILE A 3 14.23 -1.27 -3.11
CA ILE A 3 13.02 -1.37 -2.25
C ILE A 3 13.26 -2.26 -1.05
N ARG A 4 14.06 -3.32 -1.23
CA ARG A 4 14.40 -4.22 -0.13
C ARG A 4 15.21 -3.49 0.94
N ASP A 5 16.05 -2.53 0.55
CA ASP A 5 16.85 -1.75 1.49
C ASP A 5 15.95 -0.82 2.32
N ALA A 6 14.94 -0.18 1.71
CA ALA A 6 13.95 0.60 2.45
C ALA A 6 13.15 -0.25 3.45
N ILE A 7 12.77 -1.47 3.07
CA ILE A 7 12.06 -2.41 3.96
C ILE A 7 12.98 -2.89 5.10
N ASN A 8 14.23 -3.26 4.79
CA ASN A 8 15.21 -3.69 5.79
C ASN A 8 15.54 -2.56 6.77
N GLN A 9 15.61 -1.31 6.28
CA GLN A 9 15.81 -0.15 7.13
C GLN A 9 14.60 0.10 8.04
N LEU A 10 13.37 -0.03 7.53
CA LEU A 10 12.17 0.05 8.35
C LEU A 10 12.17 -1.00 9.47
N ASP A 11 12.54 -2.25 9.16
CA ASP A 11 12.68 -3.32 10.15
C ASP A 11 13.73 -2.96 11.22
N ALA A 12 14.92 -2.52 10.80
CA ALA A 12 15.98 -2.13 11.71
C ALA A 12 15.57 -0.97 12.63
N GLU A 13 14.87 0.04 12.11
CA GLU A 13 14.35 1.16 12.90
C GLU A 13 13.25 0.68 13.88
N PHE A 14 12.33 -0.17 13.42
CA PHE A 14 11.28 -0.74 14.26
C PHE A 14 11.85 -1.59 15.41
N GLN A 15 12.88 -2.39 15.16
CA GLN A 15 13.55 -3.19 16.19
C GLN A 15 14.27 -2.33 17.23
N GLN A 16 14.79 -1.17 16.85
CA GLN A 16 15.45 -0.25 17.76
C GLN A 16 14.46 0.52 18.63
N THR A 17 13.35 0.97 18.04
CA THR A 17 12.37 1.82 18.71
C THR A 17 10.92 1.43 18.37
N PRO A 18 10.43 0.25 18.82
CA PRO A 18 9.10 -0.24 18.43
C PRO A 18 7.97 0.68 18.92
N LEU A 19 8.16 1.37 20.04
CA LEU A 19 7.21 2.37 20.55
C LEU A 19 7.11 3.63 19.67
N GLY A 20 8.07 3.86 18.78
CA GLY A 20 8.00 4.90 17.75
C GLY A 20 6.97 4.58 16.66
N PHE A 21 6.54 3.32 16.57
CA PHE A 21 5.62 2.81 15.56
C PHE A 21 4.40 2.17 16.22
N THR A 22 3.52 3.03 16.74
CA THR A 22 2.40 2.59 17.57
C THR A 22 1.23 2.01 16.78
N VAL A 23 1.15 2.32 15.47
CA VAL A 23 0.08 1.88 14.56
C VAL A 23 0.60 1.70 13.14
N GLU A 24 -0.17 0.96 12.32
CA GLU A 24 0.12 0.68 10.91
C GLU A 24 0.40 1.94 10.08
N THR A 25 -0.36 3.01 10.31
CA THR A 25 -0.19 4.28 9.57
C THR A 25 1.16 4.94 9.84
N THR A 26 1.75 4.75 11.03
CA THR A 26 3.09 5.28 11.33
C THR A 26 4.18 4.52 10.58
N LEU A 27 4.04 3.20 10.45
CA LEU A 27 4.95 2.36 9.66
C LEU A 27 4.84 2.69 8.18
N GLN A 28 3.61 2.83 7.67
CA GLN A 28 3.36 3.22 6.30
C GLN A 28 3.97 4.59 5.97
N ALA A 29 3.77 5.58 6.85
CA ALA A 29 4.34 6.92 6.67
C ALA A 29 5.87 6.88 6.63
N ARG A 30 6.51 6.13 7.53
CA ARG A 30 7.97 6.01 7.53
C ARG A 30 8.49 5.26 6.32
N LEU A 31 7.84 4.16 5.93
CA LEU A 31 8.21 3.42 4.73
C LEU A 31 8.11 4.30 3.48
N LEU A 32 7.07 5.13 3.39
CA LEU A 32 6.91 6.10 2.31
C LEU A 32 8.09 7.09 2.24
N GLU A 33 8.57 7.61 3.38
CA GLU A 33 9.74 8.51 3.42
C GLU A 33 11.03 7.82 2.95
N LEU A 34 11.26 6.59 3.42
CA LEU A 34 12.41 5.78 3.01
C LEU A 34 12.36 5.51 1.51
N LEU A 35 11.20 5.07 0.99
CA LEU A 35 11.02 4.81 -0.43
C LEU A 35 11.18 6.06 -1.29
N ARG A 36 10.75 7.24 -0.83
CA ARG A 36 10.95 8.51 -1.57
C ARG A 36 12.41 8.91 -1.68
N THR A 37 13.18 8.67 -0.61
CA THR A 37 14.62 8.92 -0.62
C THR A 37 15.33 8.02 -1.63
N GLU A 38 14.84 6.78 -1.79
CA GLU A 38 15.44 5.78 -2.67
C GLU A 38 15.02 5.84 -4.13
N VAL A 39 13.73 6.04 -4.36
CA VAL A 39 13.10 5.93 -5.68
C VAL A 39 12.84 7.30 -6.32
N GLY A 40 12.96 8.37 -5.52
CA GLY A 40 12.74 9.74 -5.96
C GLY A 40 11.27 10.16 -5.92
N GLU A 41 10.98 11.28 -6.59
CA GLU A 41 9.65 11.90 -6.61
C GLU A 41 9.33 12.43 -8.01
N THR A 42 8.56 11.72 -8.86
CA THR A 42 7.80 12.41 -9.94
C THR A 42 6.64 11.62 -10.54
N ILE A 43 5.45 12.23 -10.52
CA ILE A 43 4.26 11.96 -11.36
C ILE A 43 3.60 13.32 -11.61
N GLN A 44 3.26 13.62 -12.86
CA GLN A 44 2.49 14.82 -13.19
C GLN A 44 1.02 14.45 -13.43
N VAL A 45 0.06 15.20 -12.92
CA VAL A 45 -1.38 14.88 -13.02
C VAL A 45 -2.17 16.03 -13.64
N ARG A 46 -3.19 15.72 -14.46
CA ARG A 46 -4.29 16.62 -14.81
C ARG A 46 -5.63 15.96 -14.47
N GLY A 47 -6.26 16.43 -13.39
CA GLY A 47 -7.59 15.98 -12.99
C GLY A 47 -8.67 16.82 -13.65
N GLY A 48 -9.77 16.18 -14.05
CA GLY A 48 -11.01 16.84 -14.47
C GLY A 48 -12.12 16.54 -13.46
N TYR A 49 -12.94 17.54 -13.16
CA TYR A 49 -14.14 17.37 -12.32
C TYR A 49 -15.37 17.18 -13.22
N ASN A 50 -16.28 16.28 -12.83
CA ASN A 50 -17.59 16.20 -13.47
C ASN A 50 -18.44 17.40 -13.04
N ALA A 51 -18.58 18.39 -13.93
CA ALA A 51 -19.29 19.65 -13.71
C ALA A 51 -20.77 19.50 -13.30
N ALA A 52 -21.36 18.31 -13.44
CA ALA A 52 -22.75 18.04 -13.11
C ALA A 52 -23.11 18.21 -11.61
N ASP A 53 -22.13 18.37 -10.71
CA ASP A 53 -22.38 18.27 -9.26
C ASP A 53 -21.96 19.50 -8.40
N ALA A 54 -21.76 20.71 -8.94
CA ALA A 54 -21.15 21.82 -8.17
C ALA A 54 -22.06 23.02 -7.78
N THR A 55 -22.16 23.31 -6.47
CA THR A 55 -22.59 24.61 -5.88
C THR A 55 -21.39 25.51 -5.54
N GLY A 56 -21.61 26.84 -5.40
CA GLY A 56 -20.59 27.90 -5.50
C GLY A 56 -19.35 27.85 -4.56
N TYR A 57 -19.41 27.24 -3.37
CA TYR A 57 -18.22 27.08 -2.51
C TYR A 57 -17.22 26.07 -3.10
N LYS A 58 -17.71 25.09 -3.87
CA LYS A 58 -16.87 24.14 -4.59
C LYS A 58 -15.94 24.87 -5.58
N ARG A 59 -16.30 26.03 -6.15
CA ARG A 59 -15.50 26.68 -7.22
C ARG A 59 -14.05 27.00 -6.84
N LYS A 60 -13.76 27.48 -5.62
CA LYS A 60 -12.38 27.71 -5.16
C LYS A 60 -11.59 26.42 -4.90
N TYR A 61 -12.27 25.38 -4.44
CA TYR A 61 -11.68 24.04 -4.30
C TYR A 61 -11.44 23.41 -5.69
N LEU A 62 -12.38 23.61 -6.61
CA LEU A 62 -12.35 23.17 -8.00
C LEU A 62 -11.20 23.83 -8.77
N ASP A 63 -11.00 25.14 -8.63
CA ASP A 63 -9.88 25.86 -9.23
C ASP A 63 -8.51 25.42 -8.68
N ARG A 64 -8.49 24.84 -7.46
CA ARG A 64 -7.27 24.36 -6.79
C ARG A 64 -6.87 22.95 -7.21
N ILE A 65 -7.83 22.07 -7.53
CA ILE A 65 -7.57 20.73 -8.08
C ILE A 65 -7.43 20.72 -9.61
N ALA A 66 -7.92 21.75 -10.30
CA ALA A 66 -7.73 21.94 -11.75
C ALA A 66 -6.30 22.35 -12.13
N LYS A 67 -5.47 22.78 -11.17
CA LYS A 67 -4.05 23.01 -11.39
C LYS A 67 -3.32 21.67 -11.43
N PRO A 68 -2.45 21.44 -12.43
CA PRO A 68 -1.59 20.26 -12.42
C PRO A 68 -0.84 20.16 -11.10
N GLN A 69 -0.95 19.01 -10.43
CA GLN A 69 -0.20 18.72 -9.22
C GLN A 69 0.91 17.73 -9.54
N SER A 70 2.09 18.00 -9.00
CA SER A 70 3.16 17.01 -8.94
C SER A 70 2.85 16.10 -7.76
N ILE A 71 2.55 14.82 -8.02
CA ILE A 71 2.52 13.79 -6.99
C ILE A 71 3.80 12.94 -7.12
N SER A 72 4.16 12.17 -6.10
CA SER A 72 5.38 11.33 -6.15
C SER A 72 5.12 10.06 -7.00
N ASN A 73 6.15 9.44 -7.56
CA ASN A 73 6.08 8.07 -8.10
C ASN A 73 5.86 7.02 -7.00
N VAL A 74 6.14 7.38 -5.75
CA VAL A 74 5.77 6.60 -4.58
C VAL A 74 4.47 7.17 -4.00
N GLN A 75 3.39 6.39 -4.06
CA GLN A 75 2.07 6.83 -3.64
C GLN A 75 1.55 6.02 -2.45
N PRO A 76 1.14 6.71 -1.36
CA PRO A 76 0.25 6.10 -0.40
C PRO A 76 -1.15 6.03 -1.01
N GLU A 77 -1.83 4.90 -0.80
CA GLU A 77 -3.22 4.67 -1.17
C GLU A 77 -3.52 4.89 -2.67
N VAL A 78 -3.43 3.80 -3.44
CA VAL A 78 -3.70 3.77 -4.88
C VAL A 78 -4.75 2.73 -5.20
N ASN A 79 -5.81 3.13 -5.91
CA ASN A 79 -6.76 2.18 -6.51
C ASN A 79 -6.33 1.86 -7.95
N PHE A 80 -6.34 0.59 -8.33
CA PHE A 80 -5.94 0.17 -9.69
C PHE A 80 -7.06 -0.48 -10.53
N GLY A 81 -8.30 -0.47 -10.04
CA GLY A 81 -9.46 -1.06 -10.70
C GLY A 81 -10.41 -0.05 -11.36
N MET A 82 -11.21 -0.51 -12.31
CA MET A 82 -12.34 0.27 -12.81
C MET A 82 -13.48 0.18 -11.79
N SER A 83 -13.95 1.32 -11.28
CA SER A 83 -15.02 1.44 -10.28
C SER A 83 -16.22 0.55 -10.63
N GLY A 84 -16.45 -0.51 -9.84
CA GLY A 84 -17.54 -1.47 -10.03
C GLY A 84 -17.30 -2.77 -9.25
N ASP A 85 -16.06 -3.25 -9.23
CA ASP A 85 -15.58 -4.24 -8.27
C ASP A 85 -15.09 -3.52 -7.00
N GLY A 86 -15.17 -4.17 -5.84
CA GLY A 86 -14.81 -3.59 -4.55
C GLY A 86 -13.44 -2.90 -4.49
N ASN A 87 -13.21 -2.13 -3.42
CA ASN A 87 -11.99 -1.33 -3.25
C ASN A 87 -10.71 -2.16 -3.44
N ARG A 88 -9.93 -1.85 -4.49
CA ARG A 88 -8.61 -2.45 -4.79
C ARG A 88 -7.47 -1.54 -4.37
N SER A 89 -7.62 -0.84 -3.25
CA SER A 89 -6.59 0.07 -2.72
C SER A 89 -5.36 -0.70 -2.24
N LEU A 90 -4.18 -0.20 -2.63
CA LEU A 90 -2.88 -0.59 -2.09
C LEU A 90 -2.43 0.39 -1.00
N ASP A 91 -1.78 -0.10 0.06
CA ASP A 91 -1.21 0.79 1.10
C ASP A 91 -0.12 1.70 0.53
N ILE A 92 0.85 1.11 -0.19
CA ILE A 92 1.88 1.84 -0.93
C ILE A 92 2.08 1.21 -2.30
N ALA A 93 2.13 2.06 -3.34
CA ALA A 93 2.51 1.67 -4.68
C ALA A 93 3.69 2.51 -5.17
N ILE A 94 4.62 1.86 -5.84
CA ILE A 94 5.64 2.51 -6.66
C ILE A 94 5.20 2.37 -8.11
N LEU A 95 5.07 3.51 -8.74
CA LEU A 95 4.50 3.65 -10.06
C LEU A 95 5.61 3.90 -11.07
N GLU A 96 5.55 3.16 -12.17
CA GLU A 96 6.29 3.47 -13.39
C GLU A 96 5.24 3.81 -14.44
N PRO A 97 4.81 5.07 -14.47
CA PRO A 97 3.70 5.45 -15.33
C PRO A 97 4.17 5.44 -16.78
N ASP A 98 3.72 4.44 -17.53
CA ASP A 98 3.80 4.45 -18.99
C ASP A 98 2.84 5.50 -19.56
N HIS A 99 3.36 6.32 -20.47
CA HIS A 99 2.54 7.23 -21.28
C HIS A 99 1.72 6.41 -22.28
N LYS A 100 0.45 6.13 -21.94
CA LYS A 100 -0.50 5.51 -22.86
C LYS A 100 -1.26 6.58 -23.63
N SER A 101 -1.32 6.41 -24.95
CA SER A 101 -1.97 7.35 -25.86
C SER A 101 -3.47 7.52 -25.63
N GLU A 102 -4.08 6.65 -24.83
CA GLU A 102 -5.50 6.76 -24.42
C GLU A 102 -5.79 8.03 -23.58
N TYR A 103 -4.75 8.73 -23.13
CA TYR A 103 -4.86 10.00 -22.39
C TYR A 103 -4.45 11.24 -23.21
N ASP A 104 -4.06 11.06 -24.49
CA ASP A 104 -3.51 12.11 -25.35
C ASP A 104 -4.59 13.10 -25.82
N ASP A 105 -5.82 12.61 -26.02
CA ASP A 105 -6.96 13.38 -26.53
C ASP A 105 -7.75 14.11 -25.42
N LEU A 106 -7.25 14.07 -24.18
CA LEU A 106 -7.80 14.90 -23.10
C LEU A 106 -7.33 16.35 -23.34
N GLU A 107 -8.30 17.21 -23.69
CA GLU A 107 -8.26 18.58 -24.26
C GLU A 107 -7.27 19.64 -23.68
N TYR A 108 -6.35 19.26 -22.79
CA TYR A 108 -5.52 20.18 -22.02
C TYR A 108 -4.04 19.79 -21.96
N LEU A 109 -3.44 19.07 -22.91
CA LEU A 109 -1.99 18.77 -22.85
C LEU A 109 -1.15 19.89 -23.51
N PRO A 110 -0.26 20.62 -22.81
CA PRO A 110 0.75 21.45 -23.45
C PRO A 110 1.88 20.58 -24.01
N GLU A 111 2.43 20.94 -25.16
CA GLU A 111 3.59 20.29 -25.78
C GLU A 111 4.85 20.47 -24.91
N LEU A 112 5.43 19.38 -24.40
CA LEU A 112 6.67 19.35 -23.59
C LEU A 112 7.23 17.92 -23.61
N GLU A 113 8.57 17.84 -23.63
CA GLU A 113 9.38 16.63 -23.56
C GLU A 113 9.38 16.07 -22.12
N VAL A 114 8.82 14.86 -21.99
CA VAL A 114 9.04 13.76 -21.01
C VAL A 114 9.50 14.09 -19.55
N PRO A 115 8.87 13.50 -18.50
CA PRO A 115 7.73 12.58 -18.53
C PRO A 115 6.39 13.29 -18.24
N LYS A 116 5.33 12.97 -19.00
CA LYS A 116 3.96 13.43 -18.75
C LYS A 116 3.07 12.27 -18.34
N VAL A 117 2.21 12.48 -17.35
CA VAL A 117 1.23 11.50 -16.84
C VAL A 117 -0.15 12.17 -16.74
N THR A 118 -1.24 11.43 -16.94
CA THR A 118 -2.62 11.91 -16.70
C THR A 118 -3.37 10.90 -15.85
N VAL A 119 -3.73 11.30 -14.63
CA VAL A 119 -4.39 10.45 -13.61
C VAL A 119 -5.86 10.85 -13.49
N ARG A 120 -6.76 9.87 -13.52
CA ARG A 120 -8.20 10.12 -13.37
C ARG A 120 -8.54 10.39 -11.90
N LEU A 121 -9.02 11.61 -11.63
CA LEU A 121 -9.53 12.02 -10.33
C LEU A 121 -11.02 12.31 -10.42
N ILE A 122 -11.83 11.27 -10.21
CA ILE A 122 -13.23 11.44 -9.86
C ILE A 122 -13.26 11.32 -8.34
N ASP A 123 -13.86 12.30 -7.66
CA ASP A 123 -14.06 12.38 -6.19
C ASP A 123 -12.84 12.38 -5.24
N GLY A 124 -11.63 12.12 -5.71
CA GLY A 124 -10.39 12.24 -4.91
C GLY A 124 -9.67 10.92 -4.65
N SER A 125 -10.22 9.80 -5.11
CA SER A 125 -9.51 8.52 -5.15
C SER A 125 -8.58 8.47 -6.39
N LYS A 126 -7.29 8.18 -6.18
CA LYS A 126 -6.30 8.12 -7.27
C LYS A 126 -6.41 6.76 -7.98
N TYR A 127 -6.82 6.77 -9.24
CA TYR A 127 -6.92 5.57 -10.06
C TYR A 127 -5.71 5.41 -10.99
N PHE A 128 -5.10 4.22 -11.00
CA PHE A 128 -3.99 3.85 -11.87
C PHE A 128 -4.30 2.57 -12.64
N SER A 129 -3.62 2.32 -13.75
CA SER A 129 -3.67 1.00 -14.36
C SER A 129 -2.86 0.02 -13.51
N ALA A 130 -3.34 -1.23 -13.36
CA ALA A 130 -2.53 -2.31 -12.79
C ALA A 130 -1.15 -2.44 -13.46
N ALA A 131 -1.08 -2.17 -14.77
CA ALA A 131 0.18 -2.20 -15.52
C ALA A 131 1.16 -1.07 -15.16
N SER A 132 0.68 0.02 -14.55
CA SER A 132 1.53 1.13 -14.10
C SER A 132 2.11 0.90 -12.71
N VAL A 133 1.68 -0.15 -12.00
CA VAL A 133 2.20 -0.52 -10.68
C VAL A 133 3.45 -1.36 -10.88
N LYS A 134 4.62 -0.74 -10.66
CA LYS A 134 5.92 -1.43 -10.73
C LYS A 134 6.15 -2.26 -9.48
N HIS A 135 5.83 -1.68 -8.32
CA HIS A 135 5.93 -2.39 -7.04
C HIS A 135 4.71 -2.11 -6.17
N ALA A 136 4.14 -3.17 -5.61
CA ALA A 136 3.01 -3.11 -4.70
C ALA A 136 3.45 -3.52 -3.30
N ILE A 137 3.07 -2.76 -2.28
CA ILE A 137 3.44 -3.01 -0.89
C ILE A 137 2.21 -2.87 -0.01
N GLU A 138 1.90 -3.93 0.72
CA GLU A 138 0.88 -3.98 1.77
C GLU A 138 1.53 -4.09 3.14
N LEU A 139 0.98 -3.40 4.13
CA LEU A 139 1.38 -3.49 5.52
C LEU A 139 0.21 -4.05 6.32
N LYS A 140 0.48 -5.06 7.16
CA LYS A 140 -0.52 -5.60 8.09
C LYS A 140 0.03 -5.62 9.48
N TYR A 141 -0.64 -4.89 10.37
CA TYR A 141 -0.39 -4.99 11.80
C TYR A 141 -1.18 -6.16 12.39
N ILE A 142 -0.54 -7.30 12.61
CA ILE A 142 -1.17 -8.49 13.20
C ILE A 142 -1.07 -8.42 14.71
N LYS A 143 -2.22 -8.18 15.35
CA LYS A 143 -2.33 -8.23 16.81
C LYS A 143 -2.41 -9.68 17.29
N ASN A 144 -1.47 -10.11 18.13
CA ASN A 144 -1.48 -11.42 18.78
C ASN A 144 -2.41 -11.51 20.00
N VAL A 145 -3.44 -10.66 20.08
CA VAL A 145 -4.46 -10.79 21.12
C VAL A 145 -5.55 -11.75 20.64
N ASP A 146 -5.78 -12.82 21.39
CA ASP A 146 -7.09 -13.49 21.44
C ASP A 146 -8.08 -12.45 22.01
N ILE A 147 -8.51 -11.49 21.17
CA ILE A 147 -9.68 -10.68 21.49
C ILE A 147 -10.82 -11.68 21.46
N ALA A 148 -11.40 -11.99 22.61
CA ALA A 148 -12.56 -12.88 22.71
C ALA A 148 -13.61 -12.47 21.65
N GLY A 149 -13.82 -13.31 20.64
CA GLY A 149 -14.74 -13.06 19.52
C GLY A 149 -14.14 -12.49 18.23
N ALA A 150 -12.83 -12.21 18.15
CA ALA A 150 -12.20 -11.87 16.87
C ALA A 150 -12.06 -13.13 16.02
N LYS A 151 -12.77 -13.15 14.88
CA LYS A 151 -12.88 -14.26 13.91
C LYS A 151 -11.56 -14.62 13.19
N PHE A 152 -10.42 -14.54 13.86
CA PHE A 152 -9.13 -15.07 13.39
C PHE A 152 -8.94 -16.56 13.74
N GLU A 153 -9.97 -17.23 14.28
CA GLU A 153 -10.00 -18.68 14.55
C GLU A 153 -10.26 -19.53 13.30
N ARG A 154 -10.48 -18.91 12.15
CA ARG A 154 -10.78 -19.65 10.94
C ARG A 154 -9.50 -20.32 10.43
N ASN A 155 -9.54 -21.65 10.40
CA ASN A 155 -8.50 -22.51 9.83
C ASN A 155 -8.36 -22.36 8.32
N ASN A 156 -8.93 -21.34 7.69
CA ASN A 156 -8.76 -21.06 6.28
C ASN A 156 -8.43 -19.58 6.11
N ILE A 157 -7.34 -19.29 5.36
CA ILE A 157 -6.89 -17.91 5.16
C ILE A 157 -7.90 -17.13 4.33
N THR A 158 -8.61 -17.80 3.42
CA THR A 158 -9.68 -17.21 2.58
C THR A 158 -10.86 -16.69 3.39
N GLU A 159 -10.85 -17.02 4.67
CA GLU A 159 -11.89 -16.79 5.63
C GLU A 159 -11.50 -15.65 6.59
N TRP A 160 -10.27 -15.10 6.43
CA TRP A 160 -9.72 -13.94 7.14
C TRP A 160 -10.06 -12.67 6.35
N PRO A 161 -11.14 -11.95 6.71
CA PRO A 161 -11.83 -11.04 5.78
C PRO A 161 -10.98 -9.89 5.23
N HIS A 162 -9.95 -9.46 5.96
CA HIS A 162 -9.03 -8.40 5.52
C HIS A 162 -7.82 -8.99 4.81
N PHE A 163 -7.20 -9.99 5.43
CA PHE A 163 -5.97 -10.59 4.94
C PHE A 163 -6.14 -11.31 3.59
N SER A 164 -7.26 -12.01 3.37
CA SER A 164 -7.53 -12.67 2.09
C SER A 164 -7.69 -11.65 0.96
N ALA A 165 -8.42 -10.57 1.20
CA ALA A 165 -8.60 -9.49 0.24
C ALA A 165 -7.27 -8.83 -0.13
N ASP A 166 -6.38 -8.65 0.86
CA ASP A 166 -5.06 -8.07 0.66
C ASP A 166 -4.11 -9.00 -0.13
N LEU A 167 -4.21 -10.32 0.07
CA LEU A 167 -3.48 -11.29 -0.73
C LEU A 167 -4.01 -11.39 -2.16
N ASP A 168 -5.33 -11.37 -2.33
CA ASP A 168 -5.97 -11.49 -3.65
C ASP A 168 -5.65 -10.25 -4.50
N LYS A 169 -5.73 -9.04 -3.93
CA LYS A 169 -5.34 -7.81 -4.66
C LYS A 169 -3.86 -7.78 -5.02
N LEU A 170 -2.95 -8.31 -4.19
CA LEU A 170 -1.54 -8.48 -4.56
C LEU A 170 -1.36 -9.56 -5.64
N GLY A 171 -2.15 -10.63 -5.58
CA GLY A 171 -2.19 -11.68 -6.60
C GLY A 171 -2.57 -11.15 -7.98
N ASP A 172 -3.53 -10.23 -8.04
CA ASP A 172 -4.00 -9.59 -9.28
C ASP A 172 -2.92 -8.75 -9.98
N LEU A 173 -1.87 -8.33 -9.26
CA LEU A 173 -0.77 -7.52 -9.77
C LEU A 173 0.40 -8.37 -10.27
N SER A 174 0.11 -9.49 -10.94
CA SER A 174 1.13 -10.44 -11.45
C SER A 174 2.17 -9.82 -12.40
N ASN A 175 1.85 -8.69 -13.03
CA ASN A 175 2.76 -7.95 -13.90
C ASN A 175 3.72 -6.99 -13.15
N ALA A 176 3.50 -6.75 -11.86
CA ALA A 176 4.40 -5.91 -11.07
C ALA A 176 5.76 -6.62 -10.86
N GLU A 177 6.86 -5.88 -10.96
CA GLU A 177 8.21 -6.42 -10.73
C GLU A 177 8.39 -6.99 -9.33
N SER A 178 7.71 -6.40 -8.34
CA SER A 178 7.65 -6.99 -7.01
C SER A 178 6.38 -6.67 -6.26
N ARG A 179 5.91 -7.64 -5.49
CA ARG A 179 4.77 -7.52 -4.59
C ARG A 179 5.25 -7.89 -3.20
N HIS A 180 5.04 -7.01 -2.23
CA HIS A 180 5.50 -7.21 -0.87
C HIS A 180 4.31 -7.18 0.09
N LEU A 181 4.31 -8.14 1.00
CA LEU A 181 3.48 -8.09 2.19
C LEU A 181 4.41 -7.94 3.40
N ILE A 182 4.24 -6.86 4.15
CA ILE A 182 4.96 -6.61 5.39
C ILE A 182 4.02 -6.91 6.54
N VAL A 183 4.34 -7.93 7.32
CA VAL A 183 3.58 -8.30 8.52
C VAL A 183 4.32 -7.78 9.74
N VAL A 184 3.63 -6.98 10.55
CA VAL A 184 4.13 -6.55 11.85
C VAL A 184 3.50 -7.44 12.90
N SER A 185 4.32 -8.26 13.55
CA SER A 185 3.86 -9.11 14.64
C SER A 185 3.81 -8.27 15.92
N ASN A 186 2.64 -8.18 16.56
CA ASN A 186 2.54 -7.48 17.84
C ASN A 186 2.85 -8.43 19.00
N LYS A 187 4.10 -8.84 19.15
CA LYS A 187 4.58 -9.12 20.51
C LYS A 187 4.54 -7.79 21.26
N ASN A 188 3.75 -7.72 22.33
CA ASN A 188 3.67 -6.50 23.12
C ASN A 188 5.09 -6.11 23.57
N PRO A 189 5.59 -4.91 23.23
CA PRO A 189 6.95 -4.50 23.61
C PRO A 189 7.15 -4.50 25.13
N PHE A 190 6.09 -4.41 25.93
CA PHE A 190 6.13 -4.53 27.39
C PHE A 190 6.10 -5.98 27.92
N GLN A 191 5.86 -6.97 27.05
CA GLN A 191 5.96 -8.41 27.35
C GLN A 191 7.23 -9.03 26.76
N GLN A 192 8.23 -8.20 26.46
CA GLN A 192 9.53 -8.62 25.97
C GLN A 192 10.19 -9.56 27.00
N GLY A 193 10.59 -10.76 26.56
CA GLY A 193 11.18 -11.80 27.42
C GLY A 193 10.18 -12.73 28.13
N GLU A 194 8.87 -12.51 28.01
CA GLU A 194 7.87 -13.44 28.54
C GLU A 194 7.71 -14.68 27.65
N VAL A 195 7.77 -15.87 28.26
CA VAL A 195 7.59 -17.15 27.54
C VAL A 195 6.09 -17.44 27.35
N ASP A 196 5.40 -16.74 26.45
CA ASP A 196 4.03 -17.08 26.08
C ASP A 196 4.01 -18.22 25.05
N ARG A 197 4.22 -19.46 25.50
CA ARG A 197 4.30 -20.65 24.63
C ARG A 197 3.02 -20.93 23.82
N ARG A 198 1.85 -20.50 24.30
CA ARG A 198 0.57 -20.76 23.62
C ARG A 198 0.26 -19.71 22.56
N SER A 199 0.50 -18.43 22.86
CA SER A 199 0.34 -17.36 21.86
C SER A 199 1.40 -17.46 20.77
N THR A 200 2.65 -17.78 21.14
CA THR A 200 3.75 -17.95 20.17
C THR A 200 3.51 -19.10 19.18
N ALA A 201 3.10 -20.30 19.63
CA ALA A 201 2.82 -21.41 18.71
C ALA A 201 1.59 -21.17 17.80
N LYS A 202 0.61 -20.38 18.25
CA LYS A 202 -0.52 -19.96 17.41
C LYS A 202 -0.09 -18.90 16.40
N ALA A 203 0.64 -17.88 16.84
CA ALA A 203 1.19 -16.84 15.98
C ALA A 203 2.12 -17.42 14.91
N GLN A 204 3.00 -18.33 15.30
CA GLN A 204 3.91 -19.05 14.40
C GLN A 204 3.16 -19.80 13.31
N ARG A 205 2.16 -20.63 13.67
CA ARG A 205 1.33 -21.35 12.67
C ARG A 205 0.56 -20.41 11.74
N ARG A 206 0.15 -19.25 12.23
CA ARG A 206 -0.50 -18.22 11.41
C ARG A 206 0.51 -17.63 10.43
N TYR A 207 1.72 -17.31 10.89
CA TYR A 207 2.79 -16.79 10.06
C TYR A 207 3.21 -17.79 8.97
N GLU A 208 3.45 -19.05 9.32
CA GLU A 208 3.78 -20.13 8.37
C GLU A 208 2.72 -20.24 7.27
N ARG A 209 1.44 -20.09 7.64
CA ARG A 209 0.36 -20.12 6.66
C ARG A 209 0.35 -18.89 5.75
N VAL A 210 0.64 -17.72 6.29
CA VAL A 210 0.81 -16.50 5.51
C VAL A 210 1.97 -16.67 4.53
N GLU A 211 3.07 -17.27 4.97
CA GLU A 211 4.23 -17.61 4.14
C GLU A 211 3.86 -18.54 2.98
N GLU A 212 3.16 -19.64 3.25
CA GLU A 212 2.67 -20.56 2.21
C GLU A 212 1.80 -19.87 1.17
N GLU A 213 0.91 -18.98 1.60
CA GLU A 213 -0.07 -18.31 0.73
C GLU A 213 0.55 -17.17 -0.09
N CYS A 214 1.53 -16.49 0.48
CA CYS A 214 2.41 -15.56 -0.24
C CYS A 214 3.23 -16.30 -1.30
N ALA A 215 3.82 -17.45 -0.96
CA ALA A 215 4.60 -18.26 -1.88
C ALA A 215 3.77 -18.72 -3.09
N LYS A 216 2.54 -19.20 -2.87
CA LYS A 216 1.60 -19.59 -3.94
C LYS A 216 1.29 -18.46 -4.92
N ARG A 217 1.30 -17.21 -4.45
CA ARG A 217 0.97 -16.01 -5.25
C ARG A 217 2.21 -15.28 -5.78
N GLY A 218 3.42 -15.73 -5.43
CA GLY A 218 4.67 -15.04 -5.77
C GLY A 218 4.83 -13.68 -5.08
N VAL A 219 4.25 -13.54 -3.88
CA VAL A 219 4.36 -12.34 -3.03
C VAL A 219 5.53 -12.51 -2.08
N LYS A 220 6.38 -11.49 -1.97
CA LYS A 220 7.50 -11.46 -1.02
C LYS A 220 6.98 -11.10 0.37
N LEU A 221 7.05 -12.04 1.30
CA LEU A 221 6.71 -11.79 2.70
C LEU A 221 7.92 -11.22 3.45
N THR A 222 7.69 -10.18 4.23
CA THR A 222 8.65 -9.71 5.24
C THR A 222 7.94 -9.64 6.57
N GLU A 223 8.48 -10.32 7.58
CA GLU A 223 8.03 -10.15 8.95
C GLU A 223 8.93 -9.15 9.65
N ILE A 224 8.33 -8.21 10.39
CA ILE A 224 9.05 -7.32 11.28
C ILE A 224 8.56 -7.53 12.71
N HIS A 225 9.50 -7.76 13.63
CA HIS A 225 9.23 -8.09 15.03
C HIS A 225 9.76 -6.99 15.95
N PRO A 226 9.06 -6.64 17.04
CA PRO A 226 9.74 -6.01 18.15
C PRO A 226 10.69 -7.08 18.73
N ARG A 227 11.99 -6.73 18.83
CA ARG A 227 13.14 -7.57 19.24
C ARG A 227 12.80 -8.83 20.05
N GLU A 228 13.48 -9.94 19.72
CA GLU A 228 13.59 -11.14 20.59
C GLU A 228 14.04 -10.79 22.02
#